data_AF-A0A962BR51-F1
#
_entry.id   AF-A0A962BR51-F1
#
_cell.length_a   1.000
_cell.length_b   1.000
_cell.length_c   1.000
_cell.angle_alpha   90.00
_cell.angle_beta   90.00
_cell.angle_gamma   90.00
#
_symmetry.space_group_name_H-M   'P 1'
#
loop_
_entity.id
_entity.type
_entity.pdbx_description
1 polymer ?
#
loop_
_entity_poly.entity_id
_entity_poly.type
_entity_poly.pdbx_seq_one_letter_code
_entity_poly.pdbx_strand_id
1 'polypeptide(L)'
;MTLRFINSTNEKYILHMLLRGGDEQQEIYLEKICSLINKGIILQDRGFGVAVKGLLQSSNKRVRRWAFNAIALMGQRNGRSFVPAVENAVKQSMDDPILLAYAVAALFSVTNDDVQTFKFLNDNGIPVEGALLVASARFSQECAADLSKRKIDIDTADEAVLQNTAILVGVEKVPDGVFSDRHPYKAVIGKLNNHDDKLVQQYSVWAISENPHLTVSDLGIKIIDIESFPPNVKKWLYRLLASDTDNASQNRDILTIGSNDDDVDIRQNLASGLAESYFPELEDIVLPWFADEKDEEIKSLLLEHMATFSGKSNEYENSVMVAYQAAGKESSQRMRLEAAAEQTEIYPKMKRVALQHEATFFSNGNVGGLFMSDNSTTNQFIINGDGNQVSGVTQAKILKDVTIKNVQEIEDTTLREPLAELISTIEKSDAKDDVKAQAYNEINDLAKNPKPERA
;
A
#
# COMPACT_ATOMS: atom_id res chain seq x y z
N MET A 1 14.82 8.26 -15.51
CA MET A 1 13.57 7.99 -14.76
C MET A 1 13.99 7.65 -13.33
N THR A 2 13.67 8.49 -12.35
CA THR A 2 14.06 8.25 -10.95
C THR A 2 13.16 7.16 -10.38
N LEU A 3 13.73 6.07 -9.89
CA LEU A 3 12.96 5.00 -9.24
C LEU A 3 12.35 5.57 -7.95
N ARG A 4 11.02 5.50 -7.83
CA ARG A 4 10.31 5.86 -6.60
C ARG A 4 9.98 4.59 -5.84
N PHE A 5 10.41 4.51 -4.59
CA PHE A 5 10.09 3.38 -3.72
C PHE A 5 9.00 3.79 -2.75
N ILE A 6 8.12 2.85 -2.42
CA ILE A 6 7.22 3.02 -1.29
C ILE A 6 8.06 3.04 -0.01
N ASN A 7 7.59 3.74 1.00
CA ASN A 7 8.25 3.64 2.28
C ASN A 7 8.08 2.23 2.89
N SER A 8 9.17 1.67 3.44
CA SER A 8 9.19 0.39 4.17
C SER A 8 8.12 0.24 5.27
N THR A 9 7.75 1.29 5.99
CA THR A 9 6.72 1.24 7.04
C THR A 9 5.34 1.04 6.42
N ASN A 10 5.00 1.87 5.42
CA ASN A 10 3.75 1.75 4.67
C ASN A 10 3.68 0.41 3.93
N GLU A 11 4.80 -0.01 3.35
CA GLU A 11 4.91 -1.28 2.64
C GLU A 11 4.61 -2.49 3.55
N LYS A 12 5.22 -2.54 4.73
CA LYS A 12 4.93 -3.58 5.73
C LYS A 12 3.47 -3.56 6.18
N TYR A 13 2.89 -2.37 6.35
CA TYR A 13 1.49 -2.24 6.74
C TYR A 13 0.55 -2.80 5.67
N ILE A 14 0.73 -2.40 4.40
CA ILE A 14 -0.06 -2.92 3.28
C ILE A 14 0.08 -4.44 3.20
N LEU A 15 1.31 -4.98 3.29
CA LEU A 15 1.53 -6.43 3.27
C LEU A 15 0.81 -7.14 4.43
N HIS A 16 0.85 -6.56 5.63
CA HIS A 16 0.11 -7.08 6.79
C HIS A 16 -1.39 -7.16 6.52
N MET A 17 -1.96 -6.10 5.94
CA MET A 17 -3.39 -6.04 5.61
C MET A 17 -3.78 -7.03 4.51
N LEU A 18 -2.93 -7.26 3.52
CA LEU A 18 -3.18 -8.32 2.53
C LEU A 18 -3.17 -9.72 3.14
N LEU A 19 -2.29 -9.98 4.11
CA LEU A 19 -2.13 -11.31 4.71
C LEU A 19 -3.17 -11.62 5.79
N ARG A 20 -3.65 -10.60 6.51
CA ARG A 20 -4.50 -10.78 7.71
C ARG A 20 -5.85 -10.07 7.65
N GLY A 21 -6.04 -9.15 6.71
CA GLY A 21 -7.31 -8.44 6.53
C GLY A 21 -8.42 -9.37 6.05
N GLY A 22 -9.67 -8.98 6.30
CA GLY A 22 -10.82 -9.59 5.65
C GLY A 22 -10.90 -9.21 4.16
N ASP A 23 -11.86 -9.79 3.43
CA ASP A 23 -11.99 -9.60 1.99
C ASP A 23 -12.09 -8.11 1.59
N GLU A 24 -12.80 -7.32 2.39
CA GLU A 24 -12.98 -5.88 2.14
C GLU A 24 -11.66 -5.12 2.27
N GLN A 25 -10.90 -5.35 3.34
CA GLN A 25 -9.57 -4.74 3.48
C GLN A 25 -8.64 -5.23 2.37
N GLN A 26 -8.63 -6.53 2.07
CA GLN A 26 -7.79 -7.07 0.99
C GLN A 26 -8.11 -6.41 -0.36
N GLU A 27 -9.38 -6.20 -0.70
CA GLU A 27 -9.79 -5.45 -1.89
C GLU A 27 -9.20 -4.03 -1.89
N ILE A 28 -9.37 -3.27 -0.80
CA ILE A 28 -8.89 -1.89 -0.67
C ILE A 28 -7.36 -1.82 -0.82
N TYR A 29 -6.62 -2.70 -0.15
CA TYR A 29 -5.16 -2.67 -0.19
C TYR A 29 -4.59 -3.19 -1.51
N LEU A 30 -5.28 -4.11 -2.20
CA LEU A 30 -4.92 -4.49 -3.57
C LEU A 30 -5.13 -3.34 -4.56
N GLU A 31 -6.23 -2.60 -4.43
CA GLU A 31 -6.47 -1.39 -5.21
C GLU A 31 -5.36 -0.35 -4.96
N LYS A 32 -5.05 -0.08 -3.68
CA LYS A 32 -3.97 0.85 -3.28
C LYS A 32 -2.64 0.45 -3.93
N ILE A 33 -2.29 -0.84 -3.91
CA ILE A 33 -1.08 -1.34 -4.59
C ILE A 33 -1.12 -1.08 -6.10
N CYS A 34 -2.24 -1.36 -6.76
CA CYS A 34 -2.37 -1.14 -8.20
C CYS A 34 -2.16 0.34 -8.54
N SER A 35 -2.78 1.24 -7.78
CA SER A 35 -2.61 2.68 -7.95
C SER A 35 -1.16 3.12 -7.73
N LEU A 36 -0.50 2.63 -6.66
CA LEU A 36 0.91 2.94 -6.40
C LEU A 36 1.82 2.46 -7.55
N ILE A 37 1.64 1.24 -8.06
CA ILE A 37 2.44 0.72 -9.17
C ILE A 37 2.19 1.53 -10.46
N ASN A 38 0.94 1.92 -10.75
CA ASN A 38 0.61 2.79 -11.87
C ASN A 38 1.30 4.16 -11.76
N LYS A 39 1.37 4.73 -10.54
CA LYS A 39 2.15 5.96 -10.23
C LYS A 39 3.68 5.76 -10.32
N GLY A 40 4.14 4.58 -10.75
CA GLY A 40 5.56 4.26 -10.95
C GLY A 40 6.29 3.83 -9.67
N ILE A 41 5.58 3.57 -8.59
CA ILE A 41 6.16 3.17 -7.31
C ILE A 41 6.55 1.69 -7.34
N ILE A 42 7.73 1.39 -6.81
CA ILE A 42 8.29 0.04 -6.76
C ILE A 42 8.10 -0.54 -5.36
N LEU A 43 7.45 -1.71 -5.30
CA LEU A 43 7.41 -2.55 -4.11
C LEU A 43 8.72 -3.33 -3.99
N GLN A 44 9.35 -3.28 -2.82
CA GLN A 44 10.62 -3.94 -2.50
C GLN A 44 10.40 -5.31 -1.82
N ASP A 45 9.32 -5.47 -1.06
CA ASP A 45 9.07 -6.68 -0.27
C ASP A 45 8.65 -7.84 -1.18
N ARG A 46 9.38 -8.96 -1.07
CA ARG A 46 9.10 -10.18 -1.85
C ARG A 46 7.80 -10.86 -1.41
N GLY A 47 7.31 -10.56 -0.20
CA GLY A 47 6.08 -11.08 0.38
C GLY A 47 4.83 -10.72 -0.41
N PHE A 48 4.82 -9.59 -1.15
CA PHE A 48 3.66 -9.22 -1.97
C PHE A 48 3.32 -10.27 -3.02
N GLY A 49 4.34 -10.81 -3.70
CA GLY A 49 4.10 -11.83 -4.72
C GLY A 49 3.42 -13.08 -4.15
N VAL A 50 3.82 -13.50 -2.95
CA VAL A 50 3.20 -14.64 -2.26
C VAL A 50 1.78 -14.29 -1.79
N ALA A 51 1.59 -13.13 -1.15
CA ALA A 51 0.30 -12.68 -0.65
C ALA A 51 -0.74 -12.58 -1.77
N VAL A 52 -0.44 -11.82 -2.83
CA VAL A 52 -1.36 -11.61 -3.95
C VAL A 52 -1.65 -12.90 -4.71
N LYS A 53 -0.65 -13.79 -4.86
CA LYS A 53 -0.87 -15.13 -5.43
C LYS A 53 -1.85 -15.97 -4.61
N GLY A 54 -1.77 -15.89 -3.27
CA GLY A 54 -2.73 -16.55 -2.39
C GLY A 54 -4.16 -16.04 -2.58
N LEU A 55 -4.31 -14.73 -2.80
CA LEU A 55 -5.61 -14.07 -2.99
C LEU A 55 -6.33 -14.45 -4.29
N LEU A 56 -5.64 -15.07 -5.26
CA LEU A 56 -6.28 -15.67 -6.44
C LEU A 56 -7.26 -16.80 -6.08
N GLN A 57 -7.14 -17.39 -4.89
CA GLN A 57 -8.04 -18.43 -4.40
C GLN A 57 -9.14 -17.90 -3.47
N SER A 58 -9.26 -16.58 -3.29
CA SER A 58 -10.35 -16.00 -2.49
C SER A 58 -11.72 -16.37 -3.08
N SER A 59 -12.69 -16.64 -2.21
CA SER A 59 -14.09 -16.84 -2.62
C SER A 59 -14.71 -15.54 -3.15
N ASN A 60 -14.17 -14.39 -2.75
CA ASN A 60 -14.63 -13.08 -3.18
C ASN A 60 -14.11 -12.74 -4.58
N LYS A 61 -15.03 -12.58 -5.54
CA LYS A 61 -14.72 -12.24 -6.93
C LYS A 61 -14.02 -10.89 -7.08
N ARG A 62 -14.33 -9.90 -6.23
CA ARG A 62 -13.69 -8.57 -6.27
C ARG A 62 -12.23 -8.63 -5.84
N VAL A 63 -11.95 -9.37 -4.76
CA VAL A 63 -10.57 -9.64 -4.31
C VAL A 63 -9.77 -10.33 -5.41
N ARG A 64 -10.32 -11.39 -6.03
CA ARG A 64 -9.65 -12.07 -7.15
C ARG A 64 -9.38 -11.14 -8.33
N ARG A 65 -10.36 -10.32 -8.72
CA ARG A 65 -10.22 -9.32 -9.79
C ARG A 65 -9.05 -8.37 -9.52
N TRP A 66 -8.99 -7.81 -8.32
CA TRP A 66 -7.91 -6.92 -7.92
C TRP A 66 -6.56 -7.63 -7.79
N ALA A 67 -6.56 -8.89 -7.35
CA ALA A 67 -5.36 -9.71 -7.30
C ALA A 67 -4.80 -9.98 -8.71
N PHE A 68 -5.65 -10.25 -9.70
CA PHE A 68 -5.23 -10.34 -11.10
C PHE A 68 -4.63 -9.04 -11.61
N ASN A 69 -5.27 -7.89 -11.33
CA ASN A 69 -4.73 -6.59 -11.75
C ASN A 69 -3.36 -6.32 -11.10
N ALA A 70 -3.21 -6.61 -9.80
CA ALA A 70 -1.94 -6.48 -9.09
C ALA A 70 -0.87 -7.41 -9.66
N ILE A 71 -1.20 -8.67 -9.97
CA ILE A 71 -0.28 -9.62 -10.63
C ILE A 71 0.09 -9.14 -12.02
N ALA A 72 -0.86 -8.63 -12.80
CA ALA A 72 -0.59 -8.10 -14.13
C ALA A 72 0.39 -6.91 -14.03
N LEU A 73 0.26 -6.06 -13.02
CA LEU A 73 1.16 -4.94 -12.79
C LEU A 73 2.55 -5.36 -12.29
N MET A 74 2.63 -6.33 -11.38
CA MET A 74 3.90 -6.88 -10.88
C MET A 74 4.62 -7.76 -11.92
N GLY A 75 3.84 -8.39 -12.81
CA GLY A 75 4.30 -9.35 -13.82
C GLY A 75 5.33 -8.79 -14.79
N GLN A 76 5.24 -7.49 -15.08
CA GLN A 76 6.20 -6.78 -15.92
C GLN A 76 7.65 -6.85 -15.41
N ARG A 77 7.87 -7.18 -14.14
CA ARG A 77 9.21 -7.26 -13.52
C ARG A 77 9.60 -8.66 -13.09
N ASN A 78 8.66 -9.45 -12.56
CA ASN A 78 8.92 -10.76 -11.95
C ASN A 78 7.91 -11.86 -12.39
N GLY A 79 7.35 -11.76 -13.60
CA GLY A 79 6.17 -12.51 -14.04
C GLY A 79 6.25 -14.05 -14.00
N ARG A 80 7.42 -14.64 -14.30
CA ARG A 80 7.50 -16.11 -14.51
C ARG A 80 7.06 -16.95 -13.30
N SER A 81 7.21 -16.46 -12.07
CA SER A 81 6.79 -17.18 -10.86
C SER A 81 5.26 -17.24 -10.67
N PHE A 82 4.53 -16.34 -11.34
CA PHE A 82 3.08 -16.27 -11.30
C PHE A 82 2.41 -17.16 -12.36
N VAL A 83 3.09 -17.48 -13.46
CA VAL A 83 2.51 -18.18 -14.62
C VAL A 83 1.67 -19.41 -14.23
N PRO A 84 2.17 -20.40 -13.45
CA PRO A 84 1.37 -21.57 -13.12
C PRO A 84 0.10 -21.25 -12.30
N ALA A 85 0.17 -20.22 -11.47
CA ALA A 85 -0.95 -19.79 -10.64
C ALA A 85 -2.02 -19.08 -11.48
N VAL A 86 -1.58 -18.22 -12.40
CA VAL A 86 -2.46 -17.49 -13.32
C VAL A 86 -3.12 -18.46 -14.31
N GLU A 87 -2.37 -19.38 -14.91
CA GLU A 87 -2.93 -20.41 -15.80
C GLU A 87 -4.03 -21.25 -15.11
N ASN A 88 -3.79 -21.67 -13.87
CA ASN A 88 -4.80 -22.39 -13.09
C ASN A 88 -6.03 -21.49 -12.81
N ALA A 89 -5.80 -20.23 -12.46
CA ALA A 89 -6.88 -19.30 -12.16
C ALA A 89 -7.69 -18.89 -13.42
N VAL A 90 -7.07 -18.84 -14.61
CA VAL A 90 -7.76 -18.68 -15.91
C VAL A 90 -8.76 -19.82 -16.12
N LYS A 91 -8.34 -21.07 -15.90
CA LYS A 91 -9.23 -22.25 -16.02
C LYS A 91 -10.38 -22.20 -15.02
N GLN A 92 -10.13 -21.75 -13.79
CA GLN A 92 -11.15 -21.59 -12.75
C GLN A 92 -12.13 -20.44 -13.02
N SER A 93 -11.81 -19.53 -13.93
CA SER A 93 -12.60 -18.32 -14.21
C SER A 93 -13.42 -18.41 -15.50
N MET A 94 -13.44 -19.56 -16.18
CA MET A 94 -14.14 -19.75 -17.46
C MET A 94 -15.64 -19.43 -17.39
N ASP A 95 -16.28 -19.63 -16.24
CA ASP A 95 -17.72 -19.36 -16.03
C ASP A 95 -18.03 -17.89 -15.73
N ASP A 96 -17.01 -17.04 -15.59
CA ASP A 96 -17.16 -15.62 -15.27
C ASP A 96 -16.38 -14.77 -16.29
N PRO A 97 -17.05 -14.29 -17.36
CA PRO A 97 -16.38 -13.56 -18.45
C PRO A 97 -15.60 -12.33 -17.98
N ILE A 98 -16.09 -11.65 -16.94
CA ILE A 98 -15.41 -10.48 -16.38
C ILE A 98 -14.12 -10.94 -15.73
N LEU A 99 -14.17 -11.91 -14.81
CA LEU A 99 -12.98 -12.40 -14.12
C LEU A 99 -11.97 -13.03 -15.09
N LEU A 100 -12.46 -13.73 -16.12
CA LEU A 100 -11.65 -14.30 -17.19
C LEU A 100 -10.85 -13.21 -17.93
N ALA A 101 -11.46 -12.06 -18.25
CA ALA A 101 -10.76 -10.96 -18.91
C ALA A 101 -9.55 -10.47 -18.09
N TYR A 102 -9.71 -10.30 -16.78
CA TYR A 102 -8.59 -9.91 -15.89
C TYR A 102 -7.53 -11.02 -15.78
N ALA A 103 -7.95 -12.28 -15.72
CA ALA A 103 -7.05 -13.42 -15.65
C ALA A 103 -6.19 -13.56 -16.91
N VAL A 104 -6.81 -13.39 -18.09
CA VAL A 104 -6.12 -13.43 -19.39
C VAL A 104 -5.18 -12.24 -19.53
N ALA A 105 -5.60 -11.03 -19.16
CA ALA A 105 -4.73 -9.86 -19.16
C ALA A 105 -3.51 -10.05 -18.23
N ALA A 106 -3.72 -10.63 -17.04
CA ALA A 106 -2.64 -11.00 -16.14
C ALA A 106 -1.71 -12.05 -16.78
N LEU A 107 -2.25 -13.03 -17.50
CA LEU A 107 -1.46 -14.07 -18.17
C LEU A 107 -0.53 -13.48 -19.23
N PHE A 108 -1.03 -12.59 -20.10
CA PHE A 108 -0.20 -11.88 -21.07
C PHE A 108 0.95 -11.13 -20.38
N SER A 109 0.65 -10.45 -19.28
CA SER A 109 1.67 -9.71 -18.53
C SER A 109 2.74 -10.61 -17.89
N VAL A 110 2.33 -11.72 -17.25
CA VAL A 110 3.29 -12.56 -16.50
C VAL A 110 4.12 -13.47 -17.39
N THR A 111 3.57 -13.88 -18.54
CA THR A 111 4.28 -14.72 -19.51
C THR A 111 5.27 -13.89 -20.32
N ASN A 112 4.89 -12.66 -20.70
CA ASN A 112 5.68 -11.77 -21.55
C ASN A 112 6.15 -12.45 -22.86
N ASP A 113 5.29 -13.33 -23.39
CA ASP A 113 5.44 -14.05 -24.65
C ASP A 113 4.01 -14.27 -25.20
N ASP A 114 3.62 -13.44 -26.17
CA ASP A 114 2.30 -13.47 -26.80
C ASP A 114 2.05 -14.84 -27.46
N VAL A 115 3.06 -15.44 -28.09
CA VAL A 115 2.92 -16.72 -28.81
C VAL A 115 2.59 -17.85 -27.83
N GLN A 116 3.31 -17.94 -26.70
CA GLN A 116 3.01 -18.94 -25.67
C GLN A 116 1.63 -18.70 -25.04
N THR A 117 1.28 -17.45 -24.80
CA THR A 117 -0.02 -17.09 -24.22
C THR A 117 -1.17 -17.45 -25.15
N PHE A 118 -1.10 -17.09 -26.43
CA PHE A 118 -2.10 -17.47 -27.43
C PHE A 118 -2.20 -18.98 -27.60
N LYS A 119 -1.06 -19.70 -27.59
CA LYS A 119 -1.07 -21.16 -27.63
C LYS A 119 -1.85 -21.74 -26.43
N PHE A 120 -1.54 -21.30 -25.22
CA PHE A 120 -2.26 -21.74 -24.01
C PHE A 120 -3.77 -21.47 -24.12
N LEU A 121 -4.16 -20.27 -24.54
CA LEU A 121 -5.57 -19.90 -24.64
C LEU A 121 -6.30 -20.74 -25.71
N ASN A 122 -5.67 -20.96 -26.86
CA ASN A 122 -6.20 -21.81 -27.93
C ASN A 122 -6.32 -23.27 -27.50
N ASP A 123 -5.31 -23.83 -26.82
CA ASP A 123 -5.33 -25.19 -26.29
C ASP A 123 -6.46 -25.41 -25.25
N ASN A 124 -6.95 -24.33 -24.63
CA ASN A 124 -8.07 -24.34 -23.69
C ASN A 124 -9.39 -23.81 -24.30
N GLY A 125 -9.44 -23.54 -25.61
CA GLY A 125 -10.65 -23.08 -26.29
C GLY A 125 -11.12 -21.68 -25.91
N ILE A 126 -10.22 -20.78 -25.50
CA ILE A 126 -10.55 -19.41 -25.08
C ILE A 126 -10.24 -18.43 -26.23
N PRO A 127 -11.24 -17.90 -26.95
CA PRO A 127 -11.01 -16.90 -27.99
C PRO A 127 -10.68 -15.53 -27.37
N VAL A 128 -9.63 -14.87 -27.89
CA VAL A 128 -9.22 -13.52 -27.44
C VAL A 128 -9.98 -12.46 -28.25
N GLU A 129 -11.25 -12.26 -27.90
CA GLU A 129 -12.16 -11.32 -28.56
C GLU A 129 -12.92 -10.45 -27.54
N GLY A 130 -13.62 -9.42 -28.01
CA GLY A 130 -14.44 -8.54 -27.18
C GLY A 130 -13.67 -8.00 -25.96
N ALA A 131 -14.25 -8.15 -24.77
CA ALA A 131 -13.64 -7.69 -23.52
C ALA A 131 -12.26 -8.31 -23.22
N LEU A 132 -12.01 -9.57 -23.62
CA LEU A 132 -10.70 -10.22 -23.42
C LEU A 132 -9.62 -9.55 -24.26
N LEU A 133 -9.93 -9.20 -25.52
CA LEU A 133 -9.01 -8.48 -26.40
C LEU A 133 -8.69 -7.09 -25.83
N VAL A 134 -9.72 -6.35 -25.39
CA VAL A 134 -9.55 -5.01 -24.81
C VAL A 134 -8.70 -5.06 -23.54
N ALA A 135 -9.00 -5.99 -22.62
CA ALA A 135 -8.22 -6.15 -21.39
C ALA A 135 -6.75 -6.52 -21.67
N SER A 136 -6.52 -7.41 -22.65
CA SER A 136 -5.19 -7.93 -23.00
C SER A 136 -4.34 -6.93 -23.78
N ALA A 137 -4.95 -5.99 -24.51
CA ALA A 137 -4.25 -4.92 -25.24
C ALA A 137 -3.36 -4.05 -24.33
N ARG A 138 -3.62 -4.03 -23.02
CA ARG A 138 -2.74 -3.36 -22.03
C ARG A 138 -1.34 -3.97 -21.94
N PHE A 139 -1.22 -5.28 -22.19
CA PHE A 139 -0.01 -6.06 -21.93
C PHE A 139 0.55 -6.79 -23.15
N SER A 140 -0.23 -6.96 -24.22
CA SER A 140 0.18 -7.61 -25.47
C SER A 140 0.21 -6.61 -26.63
N GLN A 141 1.32 -6.59 -27.37
CA GLN A 141 1.46 -5.76 -28.57
C GLN A 141 0.59 -6.28 -29.71
N GLU A 142 0.44 -7.61 -29.83
CA GLU A 142 -0.42 -8.23 -30.84
C GLU A 142 -1.90 -7.90 -30.58
N CYS A 143 -2.35 -8.00 -29.32
CA CYS A 143 -3.70 -7.60 -28.93
C CYS A 143 -3.95 -6.10 -29.17
N ALA A 144 -2.98 -5.24 -28.84
CA ALA A 144 -3.09 -3.81 -29.10
C ALA A 144 -3.22 -3.52 -30.60
N ALA A 145 -2.44 -4.19 -31.45
CA ALA A 145 -2.48 -4.03 -32.89
C ALA A 145 -3.79 -4.56 -33.50
N ASP A 146 -4.35 -5.65 -32.99
CA ASP A 146 -5.67 -6.15 -33.42
C ASP A 146 -6.78 -5.19 -32.99
N LEU A 147 -6.73 -4.69 -31.75
CA LEU A 147 -7.72 -3.73 -31.24
C LEU A 147 -7.75 -2.43 -32.07
N SER A 148 -6.59 -1.88 -32.44
CA SER A 148 -6.50 -0.70 -33.33
C SER A 148 -7.16 -0.91 -34.70
N LYS A 149 -7.14 -2.14 -35.23
CA LYS A 149 -7.77 -2.46 -36.52
C LYS A 149 -9.29 -2.56 -36.41
N ARG A 150 -9.78 -3.16 -35.32
CA ARG A 150 -11.21 -3.40 -35.10
C ARG A 150 -11.94 -2.11 -34.73
N LYS A 151 -11.26 -1.21 -34.00
CA LYS A 151 -11.85 -0.02 -33.35
C LYS A 151 -12.94 -0.39 -32.35
N ILE A 152 -13.22 0.54 -31.44
CA ILE A 152 -14.32 0.39 -30.48
C ILE A 152 -15.41 1.39 -30.84
N ASP A 153 -16.57 0.87 -31.22
CA ASP A 153 -17.77 1.67 -31.42
C ASP A 153 -18.50 1.79 -30.07
N ILE A 154 -18.39 2.97 -29.46
CA ILE A 154 -18.90 3.23 -28.11
C ILE A 154 -20.43 3.22 -28.04
N ASP A 155 -21.12 3.37 -29.18
CA ASP A 155 -22.58 3.44 -29.23
C ASP A 155 -23.20 2.03 -29.38
N THR A 156 -22.39 1.01 -29.72
CA THR A 156 -22.89 -0.36 -30.00
C THR A 156 -22.13 -1.48 -29.30
N ALA A 157 -20.95 -1.20 -28.73
CA ALA A 157 -20.17 -2.19 -27.99
C ALA A 157 -20.88 -2.66 -26.71
N ASP A 158 -20.61 -3.92 -26.34
CA ASP A 158 -21.14 -4.49 -25.09
C ASP A 158 -20.54 -3.81 -23.85
N GLU A 159 -21.25 -3.92 -22.73
CA GLU A 159 -20.89 -3.23 -21.49
C GLU A 159 -19.51 -3.67 -20.97
N ALA A 160 -19.12 -4.94 -21.17
CA ALA A 160 -17.84 -5.44 -20.72
C ALA A 160 -16.67 -4.86 -21.54
N VAL A 161 -16.85 -4.68 -22.85
CA VAL A 161 -15.93 -3.96 -23.74
C VAL A 161 -15.81 -2.51 -23.29
N LEU A 162 -16.93 -1.82 -23.04
CA LEU A 162 -16.93 -0.41 -22.60
C LEU A 162 -16.26 -0.22 -21.23
N GLN A 163 -16.50 -1.13 -20.27
CA GLN A 163 -15.82 -1.12 -18.97
C GLN A 163 -14.31 -1.28 -19.11
N ASN A 164 -13.84 -2.27 -19.88
CA ASN A 164 -12.40 -2.48 -20.12
C ASN A 164 -11.78 -1.34 -20.93
N THR A 165 -12.57 -0.69 -21.79
CA THR A 165 -12.15 0.50 -22.53
C THR A 165 -11.88 1.66 -21.58
N ALA A 166 -12.79 1.93 -20.64
CA ALA A 166 -12.56 2.93 -19.62
C ALA A 166 -11.31 2.61 -18.77
N ILE A 167 -11.06 1.33 -18.49
CA ILE A 167 -9.83 0.91 -17.79
C ILE A 167 -8.58 1.26 -18.61
N LEU A 168 -8.54 0.93 -19.90
CA LEU A 168 -7.40 1.28 -20.77
C LEU A 168 -7.15 2.79 -20.82
N VAL A 169 -8.22 3.60 -20.84
CA VAL A 169 -8.10 5.05 -20.78
C VAL A 169 -7.52 5.49 -19.43
N GLY A 170 -8.04 4.98 -18.32
CA GLY A 170 -7.58 5.31 -16.97
C GLY A 170 -6.09 5.07 -16.76
N VAL A 171 -5.56 3.98 -17.32
CA VAL A 171 -4.13 3.62 -17.17
C VAL A 171 -3.23 4.14 -18.30
N GLU A 172 -3.74 4.98 -19.19
CA GLU A 172 -3.00 5.53 -20.34
C GLU A 172 -2.41 4.46 -21.27
N LYS A 173 -3.18 3.41 -21.55
CA LYS A 173 -2.78 2.26 -22.39
C LYS A 173 -3.68 2.04 -23.59
N VAL A 174 -4.44 3.06 -24.00
CA VAL A 174 -5.25 2.99 -25.23
C VAL A 174 -4.33 2.97 -26.45
N PRO A 175 -4.38 1.92 -27.29
CA PRO A 175 -3.62 1.91 -28.54
C PRO A 175 -4.08 3.00 -29.51
N ASP A 176 -3.16 3.51 -30.34
CA ASP A 176 -3.47 4.53 -31.34
C ASP A 176 -4.54 4.03 -32.33
N GLY A 177 -5.48 4.90 -32.69
CA GLY A 177 -6.53 4.61 -33.67
C GLY A 177 -7.68 3.72 -33.19
N VAL A 178 -7.71 3.31 -31.92
CA VAL A 178 -8.81 2.53 -31.32
C VAL A 178 -10.13 3.30 -31.32
N PHE A 179 -10.06 4.60 -31.04
CA PHE A 179 -11.19 5.50 -31.21
C PHE A 179 -11.08 6.24 -32.53
N SER A 180 -12.22 6.67 -33.08
CA SER A 180 -12.22 7.53 -34.27
C SER A 180 -11.54 8.87 -33.96
N ASP A 181 -10.82 9.46 -34.92
CA ASP A 181 -10.23 10.82 -34.77
C ASP A 181 -11.27 11.90 -34.43
N ARG A 182 -12.55 11.63 -34.70
CA ARG A 182 -13.69 12.50 -34.36
C ARG A 182 -14.06 12.48 -32.88
N HIS A 183 -13.61 11.47 -32.14
CA HIS A 183 -13.90 11.25 -30.73
C HIS A 183 -12.60 10.98 -29.98
N PRO A 184 -11.86 12.04 -29.55
CA PRO A 184 -10.71 11.84 -28.67
C PRO A 184 -11.16 11.10 -27.41
N TYR A 185 -10.28 10.32 -26.79
CA TYR A 185 -10.64 9.49 -25.63
C TYR A 185 -11.31 10.30 -24.50
N LYS A 186 -10.98 11.59 -24.35
CA LYS A 186 -11.66 12.50 -23.41
C LYS A 186 -13.17 12.59 -23.66
N ALA A 187 -13.55 12.78 -24.93
CA ALA A 187 -14.95 12.85 -25.34
C ALA A 187 -15.65 11.49 -25.20
N VAL A 188 -14.93 10.39 -25.40
CA VAL A 188 -15.44 9.04 -25.15
C VAL A 188 -15.79 8.86 -23.68
N ILE A 189 -14.88 9.19 -22.76
CA ILE A 189 -15.12 9.06 -21.32
C ILE A 189 -16.32 9.89 -20.86
N GLY A 190 -16.42 11.15 -21.30
CA GLY A 190 -17.57 12.00 -20.97
C GLY A 190 -18.92 11.43 -21.45
N LYS A 191 -18.93 10.74 -22.61
CA LYS A 191 -20.11 10.02 -23.09
C LYS A 191 -20.43 8.80 -22.23
N LEU A 192 -19.42 8.01 -21.84
CA LEU A 192 -19.62 6.81 -21.02
C LEU A 192 -20.17 7.12 -19.62
N ASN A 193 -19.89 8.31 -19.07
CA ASN A 193 -20.50 8.76 -17.81
C ASN A 193 -22.03 8.94 -17.90
N ASN A 194 -22.59 9.03 -19.11
CA ASN A 194 -24.03 9.12 -19.37
C ASN A 194 -24.65 7.79 -19.84
N HIS A 195 -23.89 6.68 -19.80
CA HIS A 195 -24.36 5.36 -20.26
C HIS A 195 -25.41 4.76 -19.32
N ASP A 196 -26.36 3.96 -19.82
CA ASP A 196 -27.43 3.40 -18.96
C ASP A 196 -26.92 2.39 -17.93
N ASP A 197 -25.85 1.66 -18.26
CA ASP A 197 -25.20 0.72 -17.34
C ASP A 197 -24.35 1.43 -16.28
N LYS A 198 -24.65 1.14 -15.01
CA LYS A 198 -24.02 1.76 -13.83
C LYS A 198 -22.56 1.37 -13.65
N LEU A 199 -22.13 0.22 -14.15
CA LEU A 199 -20.73 -0.21 -14.07
C LEU A 199 -19.89 0.51 -15.13
N VAL A 200 -20.43 0.71 -16.34
CA VAL A 200 -19.81 1.56 -17.37
C VAL A 200 -19.62 2.99 -16.85
N GLN A 201 -20.65 3.58 -16.23
CA GLN A 201 -20.53 4.90 -15.58
C GLN A 201 -19.45 4.89 -14.48
N GLN A 202 -19.45 3.88 -13.62
CA GLN A 202 -18.47 3.78 -12.53
C GLN A 202 -17.03 3.75 -13.07
N TYR A 203 -16.74 2.91 -14.06
CA TYR A 203 -15.39 2.78 -14.60
C TYR A 203 -14.96 4.00 -15.43
N SER A 204 -15.91 4.73 -16.02
CA SER A 204 -15.58 5.98 -16.71
C SER A 204 -15.23 7.12 -15.74
N VAL A 205 -15.90 7.21 -14.58
CA VAL A 205 -15.46 8.12 -13.49
C VAL A 205 -14.11 7.67 -12.92
N TRP A 206 -13.92 6.36 -12.69
CA TRP A 206 -12.64 5.80 -12.27
C TRP A 206 -11.50 6.18 -13.22
N ALA A 207 -11.75 6.09 -14.53
CA ALA A 207 -10.76 6.44 -15.54
C ALA A 207 -10.31 7.90 -15.44
N ILE A 208 -11.21 8.81 -15.08
CA ILE A 208 -10.87 10.22 -14.85
C ILE A 208 -10.00 10.36 -13.59
N SER A 209 -10.31 9.63 -12.52
CA SER A 209 -9.53 9.71 -11.28
C SER A 209 -8.11 9.14 -11.39
N GLU A 210 -7.88 8.21 -12.32
CA GLU A 210 -6.57 7.56 -12.48
C GLU A 210 -5.73 8.16 -13.62
N ASN A 211 -6.36 8.77 -14.63
CA ASN A 211 -5.64 9.33 -15.77
C ASN A 211 -5.18 10.77 -15.48
N PRO A 212 -3.87 11.07 -15.43
CA PRO A 212 -3.34 12.40 -15.11
C PRO A 212 -3.63 13.47 -16.16
N HIS A 213 -4.17 13.11 -17.32
CA HIS A 213 -4.56 14.01 -18.41
C HIS A 213 -6.07 14.25 -18.48
N LEU A 214 -6.85 13.58 -17.62
CA LEU A 214 -8.27 13.83 -17.43
C LEU A 214 -8.49 14.65 -16.17
N THR A 215 -9.56 15.44 -16.20
CA THR A 215 -9.93 16.35 -15.13
C THR A 215 -11.42 16.23 -14.85
N VAL A 216 -11.88 16.84 -13.77
CA VAL A 216 -13.31 16.97 -13.45
C VAL A 216 -14.11 17.58 -14.63
N SER A 217 -13.50 18.42 -15.46
CA SER A 217 -14.16 19.00 -16.63
C SER A 217 -14.47 17.99 -17.75
N ASP A 218 -13.79 16.85 -17.76
CA ASP A 218 -13.97 15.77 -18.75
C ASP A 218 -15.12 14.82 -18.37
N LEU A 219 -15.78 15.03 -17.22
CA LEU A 219 -16.90 14.20 -16.75
C LEU A 219 -18.08 14.18 -17.74
N GLY A 220 -18.36 15.26 -18.45
CA GLY A 220 -19.53 15.34 -19.33
C GLY A 220 -20.89 15.24 -18.61
N ILE A 221 -20.90 15.36 -17.28
CA ILE A 221 -22.08 15.41 -16.42
C ILE A 221 -21.98 16.62 -15.48
N LYS A 222 -23.12 17.09 -14.97
CA LYS A 222 -23.15 18.18 -13.99
C LYS A 222 -22.96 17.63 -12.58
N ILE A 223 -21.94 18.11 -11.88
CA ILE A 223 -21.58 17.65 -10.53
C ILE A 223 -22.67 17.99 -9.50
N ILE A 224 -23.44 19.05 -9.72
CA ILE A 224 -24.54 19.44 -8.82
C ILE A 224 -25.60 18.34 -8.68
N ASP A 225 -25.69 17.43 -9.65
CA ASP A 225 -26.65 16.32 -9.65
C ASP A 225 -26.05 15.04 -9.01
N ILE A 226 -24.92 15.11 -8.30
CA ILE A 226 -24.19 13.96 -7.72
C ILE A 226 -25.09 13.04 -6.89
N GLU A 227 -26.07 13.59 -6.17
CA GLU A 227 -26.99 12.82 -5.34
C GLU A 227 -27.91 11.89 -6.13
N SER A 228 -28.18 12.22 -7.40
CA SER A 228 -29.05 11.44 -8.29
C SER A 228 -28.36 10.19 -8.86
N PHE A 229 -27.03 10.13 -8.80
CA PHE A 229 -26.26 8.99 -9.29
C PHE A 229 -26.37 7.79 -8.35
N PRO A 230 -26.30 6.56 -8.89
CA PRO A 230 -26.32 5.36 -8.06
C PRO A 230 -25.08 5.31 -7.14
N PRO A 231 -25.17 4.66 -5.97
CA PRO A 231 -24.11 4.68 -4.95
C PRO A 231 -22.73 4.28 -5.47
N ASN A 232 -22.68 3.29 -6.35
CA ASN A 232 -21.45 2.79 -6.95
C ASN A 232 -20.75 3.82 -7.86
N VAL A 233 -21.46 4.78 -8.44
CA VAL A 233 -20.91 5.89 -9.24
C VAL A 233 -20.62 7.08 -8.34
N LYS A 234 -21.56 7.40 -7.44
CA LYS A 234 -21.47 8.51 -6.49
C LYS A 234 -20.18 8.47 -5.67
N LYS A 235 -19.80 7.29 -5.17
CA LYS A 235 -18.57 7.12 -4.38
C LYS A 235 -17.29 7.51 -5.14
N TRP A 236 -17.22 7.20 -6.44
CA TRP A 236 -16.08 7.59 -7.28
C TRP A 236 -16.08 9.07 -7.61
N LEU A 237 -17.26 9.68 -7.78
CA LEU A 237 -17.39 11.12 -7.97
C LEU A 237 -16.87 11.88 -6.75
N TYR A 238 -17.30 11.50 -5.53
CA TYR A 238 -16.78 12.11 -4.31
C TYR A 238 -15.27 11.95 -4.16
N ARG A 239 -14.74 10.75 -4.43
CA ARG A 239 -13.29 10.52 -4.39
C ARG A 239 -12.54 11.39 -5.40
N LEU A 240 -13.03 11.50 -6.62
CA LEU A 240 -12.45 12.35 -7.67
C LEU A 240 -12.42 13.82 -7.23
N LEU A 241 -13.54 14.35 -6.71
CA LEU A 241 -13.63 15.73 -6.24
C LEU A 241 -12.70 16.00 -5.06
N ALA A 242 -12.52 15.01 -4.19
CA ALA A 242 -11.65 15.12 -3.02
C ALA A 242 -10.15 14.93 -3.33
N SER A 243 -9.79 14.25 -4.42
CA SER A 243 -8.40 13.85 -4.69
C SER A 243 -7.44 14.99 -5.05
N ASP A 244 -7.96 16.14 -5.44
CA ASP A 244 -7.17 17.31 -5.83
C ASP A 244 -7.56 18.52 -4.99
N THR A 245 -6.58 19.30 -4.55
CA THR A 245 -6.79 20.40 -3.60
C THR A 245 -7.68 21.50 -4.19
N ASP A 246 -7.48 21.85 -5.47
CA ASP A 246 -8.26 22.91 -6.11
C ASP A 246 -9.71 22.46 -6.33
N ASN A 247 -9.90 21.23 -6.81
CA ASN A 247 -11.24 20.64 -6.97
C ASN A 247 -11.96 20.51 -5.62
N ALA A 248 -11.27 20.04 -4.58
CA ALA A 248 -11.85 19.85 -3.25
C ALA A 248 -12.29 21.19 -2.64
N SER A 249 -11.45 22.22 -2.77
CA SER A 249 -11.76 23.58 -2.30
C SER A 249 -12.98 24.17 -3.04
N GLN A 250 -13.02 24.04 -4.37
CA GLN A 250 -14.14 24.56 -5.18
C GLN A 250 -15.47 23.83 -4.92
N ASN A 251 -15.43 22.58 -4.47
CA ASN A 251 -16.59 21.74 -4.26
C ASN A 251 -16.83 21.42 -2.77
N ARG A 252 -16.36 22.29 -1.86
CA ARG A 252 -16.46 22.11 -0.40
C ARG A 252 -17.86 21.72 0.09
N ASP A 253 -18.89 22.38 -0.45
CA ASP A 253 -20.29 22.11 -0.07
C ASP A 253 -20.71 20.69 -0.43
N ILE A 254 -20.26 20.19 -1.59
CA ILE A 254 -20.50 18.81 -2.02
C ILE A 254 -19.75 17.83 -1.11
N LEU A 255 -18.50 18.12 -0.73
CA LEU A 255 -17.77 17.26 0.21
C LEU A 255 -18.47 17.18 1.57
N THR A 256 -19.07 18.28 2.04
CA THR A 256 -19.86 18.33 3.28
C THR A 256 -21.12 17.45 3.18
N ILE A 257 -21.77 17.39 2.01
CA ILE A 257 -22.87 16.46 1.78
C ILE A 257 -22.35 15.02 1.82
N GLY A 258 -21.26 14.74 1.11
CA GLY A 258 -20.67 13.40 1.05
C GLY A 258 -20.18 12.86 2.39
N SER A 259 -19.66 13.71 3.29
CA SER A 259 -19.24 13.30 4.64
C SER A 259 -20.42 12.88 5.53
N ASN A 260 -21.64 13.30 5.18
CA ASN A 260 -22.87 12.98 5.88
C ASN A 260 -23.78 12.01 5.10
N ASP A 261 -23.30 11.42 3.99
CA ASP A 261 -24.06 10.45 3.20
C ASP A 261 -24.37 9.21 4.05
N ASP A 262 -25.56 8.62 3.92
CA ASP A 262 -25.97 7.44 4.70
C ASP A 262 -25.13 6.19 4.34
N ASP A 263 -24.62 6.11 3.11
CA ASP A 263 -23.87 4.97 2.61
C ASP A 263 -22.39 5.00 3.07
N VAL A 264 -21.99 3.96 3.80
CA VAL A 264 -20.63 3.78 4.32
C VAL A 264 -19.60 3.75 3.18
N ASP A 265 -19.91 3.09 2.06
CA ASP A 265 -19.00 2.98 0.91
C ASP A 265 -18.67 4.36 0.32
N ILE A 266 -19.66 5.26 0.30
CA ILE A 266 -19.52 6.63 -0.21
C ILE A 266 -18.61 7.43 0.71
N ARG A 267 -18.92 7.44 2.01
CA ARG A 267 -18.11 8.14 3.03
C ARG A 267 -16.67 7.64 3.04
N GLN A 268 -16.44 6.33 2.92
CA GLN A 268 -15.11 5.74 2.88
C GLN A 268 -14.30 6.14 1.63
N ASN A 269 -14.95 6.20 0.46
CA ASN A 269 -14.29 6.64 -0.77
C ASN A 269 -13.97 8.13 -0.76
N LEU A 270 -14.85 8.94 -0.16
CA LEU A 270 -14.57 10.36 0.09
C LEU A 270 -13.33 10.52 0.99
N ALA A 271 -13.29 9.81 2.13
CA ALA A 271 -12.14 9.85 3.05
C ALA A 271 -10.85 9.39 2.36
N SER A 272 -10.93 8.36 1.51
CA SER A 272 -9.80 7.89 0.70
C SER A 272 -9.34 8.94 -0.31
N GLY A 273 -10.26 9.69 -0.92
CA GLY A 273 -9.93 10.78 -1.84
C GLY A 273 -9.18 11.93 -1.16
N LEU A 274 -9.53 12.24 0.10
CA LEU A 274 -8.85 13.30 0.86
C LEU A 274 -7.40 12.98 1.22
N ALA A 275 -6.91 11.76 1.02
CA ALA A 275 -5.58 11.33 1.48
C ALA A 275 -4.43 12.22 0.95
N GLU A 276 -4.58 12.83 -0.22
CA GLU A 276 -3.52 13.63 -0.88
C GLU A 276 -3.88 15.13 -1.03
N SER A 277 -5.01 15.60 -0.51
CA SER A 277 -5.47 16.99 -0.67
C SER A 277 -5.65 17.70 0.67
N TYR A 278 -5.39 19.01 0.72
CA TYR A 278 -5.65 19.81 1.92
C TYR A 278 -5.82 21.30 1.57
N PHE A 279 -6.81 21.94 2.18
CA PHE A 279 -7.03 23.38 2.17
C PHE A 279 -7.52 23.85 3.56
N PRO A 280 -7.31 25.12 3.96
CA PRO A 280 -7.56 25.57 5.33
C PRO A 280 -8.97 25.27 5.86
N GLU A 281 -10.01 25.47 5.04
CA GLU A 281 -11.41 25.27 5.41
C GLU A 281 -11.85 23.79 5.42
N LEU A 282 -10.94 22.86 5.09
CA LEU A 282 -11.21 21.41 5.13
C LEU A 282 -11.33 20.89 6.58
N GLU A 283 -10.68 21.58 7.52
CA GLU A 283 -10.73 21.25 8.95
C GLU A 283 -12.16 21.29 9.50
N ASP A 284 -12.96 22.25 9.03
CA ASP A 284 -14.38 22.40 9.37
C ASP A 284 -15.24 21.21 8.93
N ILE A 285 -14.74 20.37 8.02
CA ILE A 285 -15.42 19.16 7.55
C ILE A 285 -14.84 17.94 8.26
N VAL A 286 -13.51 17.78 8.23
CA VAL A 286 -12.83 16.56 8.68
C VAL A 286 -12.91 16.38 10.19
N LEU A 287 -12.75 17.42 11.00
CA LEU A 287 -12.76 17.29 12.47
C LEU A 287 -14.14 16.90 13.00
N PRO A 288 -15.25 17.58 12.60
CA PRO A 288 -16.59 17.15 13.01
C PRO A 288 -16.93 15.76 12.48
N TRP A 289 -16.60 15.47 11.22
CA TRP A 289 -16.86 14.16 10.64
C TRP A 289 -16.12 13.06 11.42
N PHE A 290 -14.84 13.26 11.74
CA PHE A 290 -14.08 12.29 12.56
C PHE A 290 -14.70 12.05 13.94
N ALA A 291 -15.21 13.11 14.58
CA ALA A 291 -15.83 13.01 15.90
C ALA A 291 -17.15 12.22 15.88
N ASP A 292 -17.95 12.39 14.83
CA ASP A 292 -19.29 11.81 14.71
C ASP A 292 -19.32 10.45 13.97
N GLU A 293 -18.26 10.12 13.23
CA GLU A 293 -18.19 8.88 12.46
C GLU A 293 -18.27 7.66 13.39
N LYS A 294 -18.91 6.59 12.91
CA LYS A 294 -19.08 5.34 13.65
C LYS A 294 -18.26 4.21 13.05
N ASP A 295 -17.98 4.31 11.75
CA ASP A 295 -17.16 3.32 11.07
C ASP A 295 -15.67 3.52 11.39
N GLU A 296 -15.04 2.47 11.92
CA GLU A 296 -13.65 2.52 12.37
C GLU A 296 -12.64 2.60 11.21
N GLU A 297 -12.99 2.09 10.03
CA GLU A 297 -12.14 2.17 8.84
C GLU A 297 -12.14 3.61 8.30
N ILE A 298 -13.32 4.25 8.24
CA ILE A 298 -13.43 5.67 7.85
C ILE A 298 -12.68 6.55 8.85
N LYS A 299 -12.86 6.36 10.16
CA LYS A 299 -12.06 7.06 11.18
C LYS A 299 -10.56 6.91 10.97
N SER A 300 -10.13 5.70 10.63
CA SER A 300 -8.72 5.41 10.40
C SER A 300 -8.19 6.14 9.16
N LEU A 301 -8.98 6.25 8.08
CA LEU A 301 -8.64 7.03 6.88
C LEU A 301 -8.57 8.53 7.19
N LEU A 302 -9.53 9.06 7.97
CA LEU A 302 -9.51 10.46 8.40
C LEU A 302 -8.29 10.76 9.28
N LEU A 303 -7.90 9.84 10.17
CA LEU A 303 -6.67 9.97 10.95
C LEU A 303 -5.40 9.88 10.11
N GLU A 304 -5.36 9.07 9.04
CA GLU A 304 -4.25 9.10 8.08
C GLU A 304 -4.12 10.45 7.42
N HIS A 305 -5.24 11.01 6.95
CA HIS A 305 -5.27 12.35 6.37
C HIS A 305 -4.76 13.39 7.39
N MET A 306 -5.29 13.38 8.61
CA MET A 306 -4.84 14.29 9.68
C MET A 306 -3.34 14.11 10.00
N ALA A 307 -2.83 12.88 10.00
CA ALA A 307 -1.41 12.61 10.26
C ALA A 307 -0.52 13.17 9.13
N THR A 308 -0.96 12.98 7.88
CA THR A 308 -0.29 13.47 6.66
C THR A 308 -0.23 15.00 6.63
N PHE A 309 -1.28 15.68 7.08
CA PHE A 309 -1.39 17.14 7.09
C PHE A 309 -1.22 17.78 8.48
N SER A 310 -0.66 17.05 9.45
CA SER A 310 -0.46 17.53 10.83
C SER A 310 0.40 18.80 10.93
N GLY A 311 1.32 19.04 9.98
CA GLY A 311 2.09 20.27 9.93
C GLY A 311 1.32 21.50 9.42
N LYS A 312 0.06 21.33 9.00
CA LYS A 312 -0.83 22.39 8.52
C LYS A 312 -1.87 22.82 9.56
N SER A 313 -2.26 21.90 10.45
CA SER A 313 -3.29 22.10 11.47
C SER A 313 -2.83 21.56 12.83
N ASN A 314 -2.87 22.40 13.85
CA ASN A 314 -2.53 21.97 15.21
C ASN A 314 -3.58 21.00 15.78
N GLU A 315 -4.83 21.19 15.38
CA GLU A 315 -5.99 20.38 15.74
C GLU A 315 -5.84 18.96 15.16
N TYR A 316 -5.34 18.83 13.93
CA TYR A 316 -4.98 17.53 13.35
C TYR A 316 -3.86 16.87 14.15
N GLU A 317 -2.78 17.61 14.45
CA GLU A 317 -1.67 17.06 15.24
C GLU A 317 -2.15 16.52 16.59
N ASN A 318 -2.94 17.32 17.32
CA ASN A 318 -3.47 16.95 18.63
C ASN A 318 -4.36 15.71 18.54
N SER A 319 -5.28 15.66 17.58
CA SER A 319 -6.21 14.52 17.40
C SER A 319 -5.45 13.23 17.10
N VAL A 320 -4.45 13.31 16.22
CA VAL A 320 -3.61 12.17 15.85
C VAL A 320 -2.77 11.69 17.04
N MET A 321 -2.16 12.59 17.82
CA MET A 321 -1.37 12.19 19.00
C MET A 321 -2.22 11.51 20.07
N VAL A 322 -3.45 12.00 20.31
CA VAL A 322 -4.39 11.38 21.25
C VAL A 322 -4.74 9.97 20.79
N ALA A 323 -5.10 9.79 19.52
CA ALA A 323 -5.40 8.48 18.95
C ALA A 323 -4.19 7.53 19.03
N TYR A 324 -2.99 8.01 18.69
CA TYR A 324 -1.76 7.23 18.71
C TYR A 324 -1.40 6.74 20.13
N GLN A 325 -1.55 7.60 21.14
CA GLN A 325 -1.31 7.26 22.54
C GLN A 325 -2.31 6.23 23.07
N ALA A 326 -3.58 6.35 22.68
CA ALA A 326 -4.64 5.41 23.07
C ALA A 326 -4.49 4.04 22.40
N ALA A 327 -3.92 4.00 21.20
CA ALA A 327 -3.71 2.76 20.44
C ALA A 327 -2.64 1.85 21.08
N GLY A 328 -2.83 0.53 20.99
CA GLY A 328 -1.89 -0.46 21.52
C GLY A 328 -0.54 -0.47 20.78
N LYS A 329 0.53 -0.88 21.48
CA LYS A 329 1.93 -0.83 21.00
C LYS A 329 2.16 -1.45 19.63
N GLU A 330 1.45 -2.52 19.32
CA GLU A 330 1.55 -3.28 18.06
C GLU A 330 0.23 -3.28 17.28
N SER A 331 -0.63 -2.30 17.55
CA SER A 331 -1.89 -2.18 16.84
C SER A 331 -1.65 -1.77 15.38
N SER A 332 -2.51 -2.29 14.49
CA SER A 332 -2.57 -1.87 13.10
C SER A 332 -2.74 -0.35 12.96
N GLN A 333 -3.47 0.28 13.90
CA GLN A 333 -3.65 1.73 13.93
C GLN A 333 -2.33 2.47 14.17
N ARG A 334 -1.47 2.07 15.11
CA ARG A 334 -0.16 2.71 15.29
C ARG A 334 0.70 2.58 14.04
N MET A 335 0.75 1.39 13.43
CA MET A 335 1.50 1.17 12.19
C MET A 335 0.99 2.06 11.06
N ARG A 336 -0.34 2.18 10.92
CA ARG A 336 -1.00 3.04 9.94
C ARG A 336 -0.64 4.51 10.14
N LEU A 337 -0.77 5.02 11.38
CA LEU A 337 -0.47 6.42 11.69
C LEU A 337 1.02 6.74 11.49
N GLU A 338 1.92 5.84 11.88
CA GLU A 338 3.35 6.00 11.62
C GLU A 338 3.67 6.05 10.14
N ALA A 339 3.02 5.21 9.33
CA ALA A 339 3.20 5.20 7.88
C ALA A 339 2.70 6.50 7.23
N ALA A 340 1.57 7.04 7.68
CA ALA A 340 1.02 8.31 7.17
C ALA A 340 1.85 9.54 7.62
N ALA A 341 2.32 9.52 8.87
CA ALA A 341 3.08 10.61 9.47
C ALA A 341 4.54 10.71 9.02
N GLU A 342 5.06 9.72 8.30
CA GLU A 342 6.51 9.51 8.19
C GLU A 342 7.34 10.69 7.66
N GLN A 343 6.74 11.51 6.80
CA GLN A 343 7.38 12.70 6.23
C GLN A 343 7.00 14.00 6.95
N THR A 344 6.38 13.90 8.13
CA THR A 344 5.86 15.03 8.89
C THR A 344 6.53 15.15 10.27
N GLU A 345 6.38 16.31 10.91
CA GLU A 345 7.03 16.60 12.19
C GLU A 345 6.45 15.80 13.37
N ILE A 346 5.28 15.19 13.20
CA ILE A 346 4.62 14.38 14.24
C ILE A 346 5.26 12.98 14.36
N TYR A 347 5.88 12.45 13.31
CA TYR A 347 6.50 11.11 13.32
C TYR A 347 7.56 10.93 14.42
N PRO A 348 8.55 11.83 14.59
CA PRO A 348 9.49 11.70 15.71
C PRO A 348 8.80 11.82 17.08
N LYS A 349 7.67 12.54 17.18
CA LYS A 349 6.87 12.61 18.43
C LYS A 349 6.23 11.25 18.72
N MET A 350 5.64 10.60 17.72
CA MET A 350 5.10 9.23 17.82
C MET A 350 6.18 8.23 18.25
N LYS A 351 7.36 8.27 17.62
CA LYS A 351 8.47 7.36 17.98
C LYS A 351 8.96 7.55 19.42
N ARG A 352 8.98 8.78 19.95
CA ARG A 352 9.28 9.01 21.38
C ARG A 352 8.25 8.37 22.29
N VAL A 353 6.97 8.48 21.96
CA VAL A 353 5.88 7.81 22.71
C VAL A 353 6.06 6.30 22.66
N ALA A 354 6.33 5.72 21.49
CA ALA A 354 6.60 4.29 21.35
C ALA A 354 7.74 3.82 22.27
N LEU A 355 8.88 4.52 22.27
CA LEU A 355 10.05 4.21 23.11
C LEU A 355 9.76 4.34 24.61
N GLN A 356 8.98 5.35 25.04
CA GLN A 356 8.60 5.52 26.45
C GLN A 356 7.76 4.35 26.97
N HIS A 357 6.88 3.81 26.14
CA HIS A 357 6.12 2.60 26.46
C HIS A 357 7.00 1.34 26.56
N GLU A 358 8.10 1.26 25.81
CA GLU A 358 9.05 0.15 25.94
C GLU A 358 9.83 0.24 27.25
N ALA A 359 10.31 1.43 27.59
CA ALA A 359 11.08 1.66 28.81
C ALA A 359 10.27 1.34 30.08
N THR A 360 8.97 1.64 30.10
CA THR A 360 8.08 1.32 31.23
C THR A 360 7.81 -0.18 31.40
N PHE A 361 7.89 -0.97 30.32
CA PHE A 361 7.75 -2.43 30.41
C PHE A 361 8.98 -3.07 31.08
N PHE A 362 10.18 -2.57 30.78
CA PHE A 362 11.41 -3.04 31.41
C PHE A 362 11.64 -2.49 32.83
N SER A 363 11.03 -1.36 33.20
CA SER A 363 11.13 -0.83 34.57
C SER A 363 10.23 -1.56 35.59
N ASN A 364 9.17 -2.24 35.14
CA ASN A 364 8.23 -2.93 36.03
C ASN A 364 8.59 -4.40 36.31
N GLY A 365 9.72 -4.89 35.80
CA GLY A 365 10.23 -6.24 36.05
C GLY A 365 11.12 -6.38 37.30
N ASN A 366 11.37 -5.32 38.07
CA ASN A 366 12.24 -5.41 39.25
C ASN A 366 11.48 -5.14 40.55
N VAL A 367 11.37 -6.20 41.34
CA VAL A 367 11.05 -6.20 42.77
C VAL A 367 12.01 -5.24 43.49
N GLY A 368 11.45 -4.16 44.04
CA GLY A 368 11.98 -3.45 45.20
C GLY A 368 13.09 -2.43 44.93
N GLY A 369 12.74 -1.14 45.02
CA GLY A 369 13.72 -0.09 45.32
C GLY A 369 13.42 1.25 44.68
N LEU A 370 12.81 2.14 45.47
CA LEU A 370 12.99 3.60 45.48
C LEU A 370 13.82 4.17 44.33
N PHE A 371 13.22 4.94 43.41
CA PHE A 371 13.72 6.25 43.00
C PHE A 371 12.59 7.04 42.30
N MET A 372 12.03 8.01 43.02
CA MET A 372 11.53 9.23 42.39
C MET A 372 12.76 10.02 41.92
N SER A 373 12.77 10.45 40.67
CA SER A 373 13.54 11.63 40.27
C SER A 373 12.86 12.27 39.08
N ASP A 374 12.20 13.40 39.36
CA ASP A 374 11.74 14.34 38.35
C ASP A 374 12.91 14.90 37.53
N ASN A 375 12.68 14.91 36.22
CA ASN A 375 13.04 15.89 35.22
C ASN A 375 13.88 17.12 35.67
N SER A 376 15.13 17.24 35.19
CA SER A 376 15.67 18.52 34.69
C SER A 376 17.05 18.34 34.01
N THR A 377 17.28 19.16 32.98
CA THR A 377 18.53 19.41 32.25
C THR A 377 19.10 18.29 31.37
N THR A 378 18.66 18.32 30.12
CA THR A 378 19.45 17.96 28.95
C THR A 378 20.72 18.83 28.92
N ASN A 379 21.84 18.33 29.44
CA ASN A 379 23.15 18.83 29.08
C ASN A 379 23.79 17.85 28.10
N GLN A 380 24.08 18.37 26.92
CA GLN A 380 24.94 17.77 25.91
C GLN A 380 26.22 17.27 26.57
N PHE A 381 26.50 15.96 26.46
CA PHE A 381 27.85 15.45 26.69
C PHE A 381 28.52 15.20 25.34
N ILE A 382 29.30 16.20 24.97
CA ILE A 382 30.45 16.10 24.06
C ILE A 382 31.43 15.11 24.69
N ILE A 383 31.81 14.09 23.93
CA ILE A 383 32.95 13.23 24.25
C ILE A 383 34.21 14.08 24.03
N ASN A 384 34.75 14.62 25.11
CA ASN A 384 36.16 14.98 25.20
C ASN A 384 36.75 14.17 26.35
N GLY A 385 37.82 13.44 26.02
CA GLY A 385 38.44 12.49 26.93
C GLY A 385 39.03 13.17 28.16
N ASP A 386 38.96 12.46 29.28
CA ASP A 386 40.16 12.25 30.09
C ASP A 386 40.02 10.97 30.92
N GLY A 387 41.16 10.32 31.15
CA GLY A 387 41.25 8.96 31.63
C GLY A 387 40.70 8.73 33.03
N ASN A 388 39.97 7.63 33.19
CA ASN A 388 40.00 6.88 34.44
C ASN A 388 39.84 5.38 34.15
N GLN A 389 40.87 4.62 34.47
CA GLN A 389 40.94 3.17 34.33
C GLN A 389 39.91 2.51 35.26
N VAL A 390 38.82 2.02 34.69
CA VAL A 390 38.01 0.98 35.31
C VAL A 390 38.66 -0.35 34.94
N SER A 391 39.21 -1.04 35.94
CA SER A 391 39.93 -2.33 35.83
C SER A 391 39.29 -3.32 34.84
N GLY A 392 40.09 -3.76 33.86
CA GLY A 392 39.68 -4.60 32.74
C GLY A 392 39.07 -5.97 33.10
N VAL A 393 39.20 -6.42 34.35
CA VAL A 393 38.65 -7.72 34.81
C VAL A 393 37.11 -7.70 34.93
N THR A 394 36.49 -6.54 35.16
CA THR A 394 35.02 -6.45 35.32
C THR A 394 34.27 -6.30 33.99
N GLN A 395 34.89 -5.69 32.98
CA GLN A 395 34.25 -5.45 31.68
C GLN A 395 34.10 -6.73 30.85
N ALA A 396 35.14 -7.57 30.78
CA ALA A 396 35.09 -8.80 29.99
C ALA A 396 34.00 -9.76 30.50
N LYS A 397 33.79 -9.81 31.82
CA LYS A 397 32.76 -10.65 32.44
C LYS A 397 31.34 -10.15 32.16
N ILE A 398 31.11 -8.83 32.26
CA ILE A 398 29.80 -8.23 31.96
C ILE A 398 29.48 -8.38 30.46
N LEU A 399 30.46 -8.14 29.59
CA LEU A 399 30.30 -8.27 28.14
C LEU A 399 30.04 -9.72 27.73
N LYS A 400 30.70 -10.70 28.37
CA LYS A 400 30.43 -12.12 28.17
C LYS A 400 28.96 -12.45 28.45
N ASP A 401 28.43 -12.07 29.61
CA ASP A 401 27.06 -12.43 30.01
C ASP A 401 26.02 -11.83 29.06
N VAL A 402 26.24 -10.59 28.60
CA VAL A 402 25.40 -9.94 27.58
C VAL A 402 25.50 -10.65 26.23
N THR A 403 26.71 -11.04 25.83
CA THR A 403 26.95 -11.70 24.53
C THR A 403 26.33 -13.08 24.48
N ILE A 404 26.44 -13.88 25.54
CA ILE A 404 25.81 -15.20 25.66
C ILE A 404 24.29 -15.07 25.55
N LYS A 405 23.70 -14.11 26.27
CA LYS A 405 22.26 -13.86 26.22
C LYS A 405 21.80 -13.51 24.80
N ASN A 406 22.49 -12.58 24.14
CA ASN A 406 22.11 -12.14 22.79
C ASN A 406 22.28 -13.26 21.74
N VAL A 407 23.30 -14.12 21.87
CA VAL A 407 23.46 -15.28 20.98
C VAL A 407 22.37 -16.34 21.23
N GLN A 408 21.94 -16.54 22.48
CA GLN A 408 20.85 -17.48 22.80
C GLN A 408 19.49 -17.03 22.25
N GLU A 409 19.28 -15.72 22.10
CA GLU A 409 18.06 -15.12 21.56
C GLU A 409 17.97 -15.15 20.02
N ILE A 410 19.02 -15.61 19.30
CA ILE A 410 19.00 -15.77 17.84
C ILE A 410 18.11 -16.97 17.45
N GLU A 411 17.06 -16.72 16.66
CA GLU A 411 16.15 -17.76 16.14
C GLU A 411 16.80 -18.65 15.07
N ASP A 412 17.73 -18.11 14.28
CA ASP A 412 18.45 -18.85 13.24
C ASP A 412 19.49 -19.81 13.84
N THR A 413 19.16 -21.10 13.85
CA THR A 413 20.03 -22.15 14.38
C THR A 413 21.36 -22.27 13.63
N THR A 414 21.42 -21.87 12.35
CA THR A 414 22.65 -21.97 11.53
C THR A 414 23.70 -20.94 11.93
N LEU A 415 23.29 -19.80 12.49
CA LEU A 415 24.18 -18.76 13.03
C LEU A 415 24.45 -18.94 14.53
N ARG A 416 23.46 -19.45 15.28
CA ARG A 416 23.56 -19.62 16.72
C ARG A 416 24.65 -20.61 17.14
N GLU A 417 24.73 -21.76 16.47
CA GLU A 417 25.70 -22.82 16.83
C GLU A 417 27.17 -22.37 16.63
N PRO A 418 27.56 -21.78 15.48
CA PRO A 418 28.92 -21.26 15.29
C PRO A 418 29.30 -20.15 16.28
N LEU A 419 28.38 -19.23 16.59
CA LEU A 419 28.67 -18.15 17.54
C LEU A 419 28.84 -18.65 18.98
N ALA A 420 28.06 -19.66 19.38
CA ALA A 420 28.23 -20.31 20.68
C ALA A 420 29.58 -21.04 20.79
N GLU A 421 30.04 -21.69 19.70
CA GLU A 421 31.36 -22.30 19.64
C GLU A 421 32.48 -21.25 19.73
N LEU A 422 32.34 -20.11 19.06
CA LEU A 422 33.29 -19.01 19.11
C LEU A 422 33.43 -18.42 20.53
N ILE A 423 32.31 -18.25 21.24
CA ILE A 423 32.31 -17.85 22.66
C ILE A 423 33.10 -18.86 23.50
N SER A 424 32.86 -20.16 23.31
CA SER A 424 33.59 -21.21 24.06
C SER A 424 35.09 -21.19 23.78
N THR A 425 35.49 -20.95 22.53
CA THR A 425 36.90 -20.82 22.14
C THR A 425 37.57 -19.60 22.77
N ILE A 426 36.88 -18.45 22.82
CA ILE A 426 37.39 -17.23 23.48
C ILE A 426 37.60 -17.50 24.98
N GLU A 427 36.67 -18.20 25.64
CA GLU A 427 36.78 -18.54 27.06
C GLU A 427 38.00 -19.40 27.37
N LYS A 428 38.25 -20.42 26.53
CA LYS A 428 39.37 -21.35 26.68
C LYS A 428 40.72 -20.76 26.28
N SER A 429 40.73 -19.61 25.62
CA SER A 429 41.96 -18.96 25.19
C SER A 429 42.72 -18.33 26.38
N ASP A 430 44.05 -18.34 26.32
CA ASP A 430 44.92 -17.61 27.26
C ASP A 430 45.07 -16.12 26.90
N ALA A 431 44.15 -15.58 26.08
CA ALA A 431 44.16 -14.18 25.68
C ALA A 431 43.92 -13.25 26.88
N LYS A 432 44.47 -12.03 26.82
CA LYS A 432 44.25 -10.99 27.82
C LYS A 432 42.79 -10.52 27.81
N ASP A 433 42.29 -10.05 28.96
CA ASP A 433 40.88 -9.68 29.16
C ASP A 433 40.39 -8.56 28.24
N ASP A 434 41.26 -7.63 27.85
CA ASP A 434 40.96 -6.56 26.89
C ASP A 434 40.70 -7.11 25.49
N VAL A 435 41.49 -8.10 25.05
CA VAL A 435 41.30 -8.80 23.77
C VAL A 435 40.01 -9.62 23.80
N LYS A 436 39.73 -10.30 24.91
CA LYS A 436 38.47 -11.05 25.09
C LYS A 436 37.26 -10.11 25.05
N ALA A 437 37.34 -8.95 25.70
CA ALA A 437 36.28 -7.95 25.69
C ALA A 437 36.00 -7.42 24.27
N GLN A 438 37.04 -7.16 23.48
CA GLN A 438 36.87 -6.76 22.07
C GLN A 438 36.18 -7.87 21.25
N ALA A 439 36.61 -9.12 21.41
CA ALA A 439 36.01 -10.24 20.69
C ALA A 439 34.53 -10.45 21.06
N TYR A 440 34.16 -10.28 22.33
CA TYR A 440 32.75 -10.31 22.75
C TYR A 440 31.92 -9.19 22.11
N ASN A 441 32.47 -7.98 22.00
CA ASN A 441 31.78 -6.87 21.33
C ASN A 441 31.53 -7.17 19.85
N GLU A 442 32.51 -7.72 19.14
CA GLU A 442 32.35 -8.07 17.72
C GLU A 442 31.32 -9.18 17.50
N ILE A 443 31.31 -10.22 18.37
CA ILE A 443 30.28 -11.27 18.34
C ILE A 443 28.90 -10.68 18.62
N ASN A 444 28.80 -9.77 19.59
CA ASN A 444 27.55 -9.13 19.97
C ASN A 444 26.99 -8.26 18.83
N ASP A 445 27.85 -7.54 18.12
CA ASP A 445 27.47 -6.75 16.95
C ASP A 445 27.01 -7.64 15.79
N LEU A 446 27.67 -8.80 15.59
CA LEU A 446 27.27 -9.78 14.59
C LEU A 446 25.93 -10.44 14.93
N ALA A 447 25.70 -10.74 16.21
CA ALA A 447 24.44 -11.31 16.72
C ALA A 447 23.26 -10.34 16.52
N LYS A 448 23.49 -9.04 16.73
CA LYS A 448 22.47 -8.00 16.53
C LYS A 448 22.21 -7.66 15.07
N ASN A 449 23.24 -7.76 14.23
CA ASN A 449 23.17 -7.41 12.81
C ASN A 449 23.84 -8.51 11.97
N PRO A 450 23.20 -9.69 11.83
CA PRO A 450 23.74 -10.76 10.99
C PRO A 450 23.79 -10.26 9.55
N LYS A 451 24.99 -9.93 9.07
CA LYS A 451 25.18 -9.53 7.67
C LYS A 451 24.97 -10.78 6.83
N PRO A 452 24.00 -10.79 5.88
CA PRO A 452 23.89 -11.89 4.94
C PRO A 452 25.22 -11.95 4.16
N GLU A 453 25.89 -13.10 4.19
CA GLU A 453 27.13 -13.28 3.45
C GLU A 453 26.92 -12.93 1.97
N ARG A 454 27.84 -12.15 1.42
CA ARG A 454 28.06 -12.11 -0.03
C ARG A 454 28.54 -13.51 -0.42
N ALA A 455 27.66 -14.26 -1.09
CA ALA A 455 28.04 -15.45 -1.83
C ALA A 455 29.08 -15.13 -2.91
#